data_AF-N2BVU7-F1
#
_entry.id   AF-N2BVU7-F1
#
_cell.length_a   1.000
_cell.length_b   1.000
_cell.length_c   1.000
_cell.angle_alpha   90.00
_cell.angle_beta   90.00
_cell.angle_gamma   90.00
#
_symmetry.space_group_name_H-M   'P 1'
#
loop_
_entity.id
_entity.type
_entity.pdbx_description
1 polymer ?
#
loop_
_entity_poly.entity_id
_entity_poly.type
_entity_poly.pdbx_seq_one_letter_code
_entity_poly.pdbx_strand_id
1 'polypeptide(L)'
;MSIAAQVLSSINNYFETAPIKGVYQVASGKLVPVAGSASVMPKLEQSQYYLVAGSALNDGLHEMGQSDLLDEGTFEGTITPCAVPKELRDLLGEIEQWQAKNGAHTGAMQSESFDGYSYSLATDAVTGGAVTWQTVFRSHLNRWRKL
;
A
#
# COMPACT_ATOMS: atom_id res chain seq x y z
N MET A 1 0.14 -6.72 4.02
CA MET A 1 0.55 -5.47 3.36
C MET A 1 -0.36 -5.23 2.17
N SER A 2 -1.07 -4.10 2.13
CA SER A 2 -1.99 -3.78 1.02
C SER A 2 -1.24 -3.65 -0.30
N ILE A 3 -1.92 -3.90 -1.41
CA ILE A 3 -1.37 -3.72 -2.75
C ILE A 3 -1.02 -2.26 -3.05
N ALA A 4 -1.77 -1.30 -2.50
CA ALA A 4 -1.46 0.11 -2.58
C ALA A 4 -0.08 0.43 -1.96
N ALA A 5 0.21 -0.13 -0.79
CA ALA A 5 1.52 0.01 -0.16
C ALA A 5 2.64 -0.62 -1.01
N GLN A 6 2.39 -1.79 -1.60
CA GLN A 6 3.36 -2.46 -2.49
C GLN A 6 3.62 -1.65 -3.76
N VAL A 7 2.58 -1.06 -4.37
CA VAL A 7 2.69 -0.23 -5.58
C VAL A 7 3.42 1.07 -5.29
N LEU A 8 3.03 1.81 -4.25
CA LEU A 8 3.67 3.08 -3.90
C LEU A 8 5.14 2.88 -3.52
N SER A 9 5.46 1.78 -2.85
CA SER A 9 6.83 1.36 -2.57
C SER A 9 7.60 1.00 -3.85
N SER A 10 6.99 0.27 -4.79
CA SER A 10 7.67 -0.14 -6.03
C SER A 10 7.98 1.03 -6.98
N ILE A 11 7.15 2.08 -6.97
CA ILE A 11 7.40 3.31 -7.72
C ILE A 11 8.27 4.33 -6.96
N ASN A 12 8.62 4.02 -5.70
CA ASN A 12 9.35 4.91 -4.79
C ASN A 12 8.74 6.32 -4.69
N ASN A 13 7.40 6.41 -4.76
CA ASN A 13 6.69 7.67 -4.80
C ASN A 13 5.38 7.58 -4.02
N TYR A 14 5.32 8.32 -2.93
CA TYR A 14 4.17 8.34 -2.03
C TYR A 14 3.29 9.57 -2.21
N PHE A 15 3.63 10.50 -3.13
CA PHE A 15 2.89 11.75 -3.35
C PHE A 15 2.71 12.56 -2.06
N GLU A 16 3.79 12.65 -1.29
CA GLU A 16 3.88 13.34 -0.01
C GLU A 16 3.49 14.82 -0.16
N THR A 17 2.59 15.26 0.70
CA THR A 17 2.23 16.68 0.86
C THR A 17 2.96 17.29 2.06
N ALA A 18 2.46 18.39 2.61
CA ALA A 18 3.08 19.03 3.76
C ALA A 18 3.07 18.08 4.98
N PRO A 19 4.24 17.72 5.53
CA PRO A 19 4.32 16.89 6.73
C PRO A 19 3.81 17.66 7.95
N ILE A 20 3.01 17.00 8.77
CA ILE A 20 2.44 17.57 9.99
C ILE A 20 3.15 16.88 11.16
N LYS A 21 3.94 17.66 11.89
CA LYS A 21 4.64 17.19 13.09
C LYS A 21 3.77 17.40 14.32
N GLY A 22 3.80 16.45 15.25
CA GLY A 22 3.04 16.58 16.49
C GLY A 22 3.17 15.37 17.39
N VAL A 23 2.40 15.42 18.48
CA VAL A 23 2.20 14.28 19.37
C VAL A 23 0.91 13.59 18.95
N TYR A 24 1.00 12.32 18.60
CA TYR A 24 -0.12 11.50 18.14
C TYR A 24 -0.37 10.35 19.11
N GLN A 25 -1.59 9.83 19.11
CA GLN A 25 -1.96 8.65 19.88
C GLN A 25 -2.77 7.71 19.00
N VAL A 26 -2.58 6.40 19.18
CA VAL A 26 -3.35 5.37 18.48
C VAL A 26 -4.19 4.58 19.47
N ALA A 27 -5.50 4.61 19.31
CA ALA A 27 -6.39 3.81 20.12
C ALA A 27 -7.49 3.20 19.27
N SER A 28 -7.81 1.92 19.54
CA SER A 28 -8.75 1.13 18.74
C SER A 28 -8.37 1.09 17.26
N GLY A 29 -7.07 1.03 16.99
CA GLY A 29 -6.50 1.02 15.64
C GLY A 29 -6.73 2.28 14.81
N LYS A 30 -6.95 3.42 15.46
CA LYS A 30 -7.15 4.73 14.81
C LYS A 30 -6.33 5.81 15.49
N LEU A 31 -5.94 6.83 14.72
CA LEU A 31 -5.40 8.06 15.27
C LEU A 31 -6.48 8.77 16.11
N VAL A 32 -6.17 9.05 17.36
CA VAL A 32 -7.05 9.76 18.28
C VAL A 32 -6.39 11.07 18.75
N PRO A 33 -7.18 12.12 19.00
CA PRO A 33 -6.65 13.37 19.52
C PRO A 33 -6.10 13.18 20.94
N VAL A 34 -4.91 13.73 21.19
CA VAL A 34 -4.28 13.72 22.51
C VAL A 34 -4.87 14.85 23.36
N ALA A 35 -5.55 14.50 24.46
CA ALA A 35 -6.14 15.48 25.37
C ALA A 35 -5.06 16.35 26.02
N GLY A 36 -5.21 17.68 25.96
CA GLY A 36 -4.30 18.64 26.60
C GLY A 36 -3.03 18.97 25.83
N SER A 37 -2.82 18.40 24.63
CA SER A 37 -1.70 18.74 23.76
C SER A 37 -2.14 19.68 22.63
N ALA A 38 -1.28 20.61 22.22
CA ALA A 38 -1.48 21.48 21.05
C ALA A 38 -1.31 20.72 19.71
N SER A 39 -1.54 19.41 19.71
CA SER A 39 -1.36 18.54 18.55
C SER A 39 -2.36 18.90 17.46
N VAL A 40 -1.86 19.33 16.31
CA VAL A 40 -2.68 19.57 15.12
C VAL A 40 -3.02 18.22 14.51
N MET A 41 -4.28 17.80 14.64
CA MET A 41 -4.75 16.59 13.98
C MET A 41 -4.79 16.83 12.47
N PRO A 42 -4.17 15.96 11.66
CA PRO A 42 -4.20 16.13 10.20
C PRO A 42 -5.63 15.99 9.70
N LYS A 43 -6.06 16.90 8.82
CA LYS A 43 -7.31 16.75 8.08
C LYS A 43 -7.10 15.73 6.98
N LEU A 44 -7.45 14.49 7.27
CA LEU A 44 -7.41 13.37 6.32
C LEU A 44 -8.83 13.05 5.87
N GLU A 45 -9.03 12.98 4.55
CA GLU A 45 -10.28 12.54 3.96
C GLU A 45 -10.41 11.00 4.01
N GLN A 46 -11.63 10.48 3.93
CA GLN A 46 -11.84 9.04 3.87
C GLN A 46 -11.15 8.42 2.64
N SER A 47 -10.51 7.27 2.81
CA SER A 47 -9.66 6.60 1.79
C SER A 47 -8.46 7.42 1.31
N GLN A 48 -8.06 8.47 2.04
CA GLN A 48 -6.79 9.13 1.81
C GLN A 48 -5.64 8.33 2.42
N TYR A 49 -4.56 8.17 1.66
CA TYR A 49 -3.34 7.56 2.17
C TYR A 49 -2.54 8.57 2.99
N TYR A 50 -1.85 8.10 4.02
CA TYR A 50 -0.94 8.90 4.82
C TYR A 50 0.25 8.07 5.27
N LEU A 51 1.40 8.72 5.37
CA LEU A 51 2.60 8.14 5.96
C LEU A 51 2.69 8.54 7.42
N VAL A 52 3.03 7.58 8.27
CA VAL A 52 3.39 7.78 9.67
C VAL A 52 4.89 7.55 9.80
N ALA A 53 5.57 8.47 10.49
CA ALA A 53 6.99 8.38 10.81
C ALA A 53 7.23 8.77 12.28
N GLY A 54 8.09 8.03 12.98
CA GLY A 54 8.42 8.25 14.39
C GLY A 54 7.54 7.47 15.38
N SER A 55 6.66 6.60 14.88
CA SER A 55 5.94 5.62 15.70
C SER A 55 6.77 4.35 15.85
N ALA A 56 6.70 3.70 17.01
CA ALA A 56 7.39 2.43 17.20
C ALA A 56 6.68 1.25 16.51
N LEU A 57 5.37 1.34 16.31
CA LEU A 57 4.52 0.23 15.86
C LEU A 57 3.84 0.47 14.50
N ASN A 58 3.70 1.74 14.11
CA ASN A 58 2.85 2.17 13.00
C ASN A 58 3.62 2.95 11.93
N ASP A 59 4.95 2.81 11.87
CA ASP A 59 5.73 3.46 10.83
C ASP A 59 5.45 2.84 9.46
N GLY A 60 5.13 3.70 8.49
CA GLY A 60 4.81 3.27 7.12
C GLY A 60 3.55 3.92 6.55
N LEU A 61 3.01 3.30 5.50
CA LEU A 61 1.87 3.80 4.76
C LEU A 61 0.57 3.18 5.27
N HIS A 62 -0.39 4.03 5.59
CA HIS A 62 -1.72 3.67 6.07
C HIS A 62 -2.82 4.35 5.24
N GLU A 63 -4.04 3.82 5.34
CA GLU A 63 -5.21 4.37 4.66
C GLU A 63 -6.26 4.84 5.69
N MET A 64 -6.74 6.07 5.51
CA MET A 64 -7.73 6.65 6.40
C MET A 64 -9.07 5.92 6.25
N GLY A 65 -9.60 5.39 7.35
CA GLY A 65 -10.86 4.63 7.39
C GLY A 65 -10.65 3.14 7.61
N GLN A 66 -9.44 2.61 7.39
CA GLN A 66 -9.04 1.31 7.91
C GLN A 66 -8.70 1.43 9.39
N SER A 67 -9.02 0.40 10.17
CA SER A 67 -8.67 0.29 11.59
C SER A 67 -7.48 -0.66 11.74
N ASP A 68 -6.41 -0.40 10.99
CA ASP A 68 -5.26 -1.28 10.82
C ASP A 68 -4.05 -0.88 11.68
N LEU A 69 -4.12 0.28 12.36
CA LEU A 69 -3.06 0.71 13.26
C LEU A 69 -3.00 -0.19 14.50
N LEU A 70 -1.80 -0.42 15.00
CA LEU A 70 -1.55 -1.07 16.26
C LEU A 70 -1.67 -0.05 17.39
N ASP A 71 -2.42 -0.41 18.43
CA ASP A 71 -2.59 0.45 19.59
C ASP A 71 -1.23 0.82 20.19
N GLU A 72 -1.02 2.13 20.30
CA GLU A 72 0.18 2.75 20.81
C GLU A 72 -0.27 3.96 21.62
N GLY A 73 0.38 4.22 22.75
CA GLY A 73 0.08 5.40 23.55
C GLY A 73 0.40 6.69 22.78
N THR A 74 0.94 7.68 23.49
CA THR A 74 1.41 8.90 22.83
C THR A 74 2.80 8.69 22.23
N PHE A 75 3.01 9.15 21.00
CA PHE A 75 4.32 9.22 20.36
C PHE A 75 4.54 10.58 19.70
N GLU A 76 5.79 11.02 19.64
CA GLU A 76 6.20 12.18 18.85
C GLU A 76 6.55 11.73 17.44
N GLY A 77 5.79 12.21 16.46
CA GLY A 77 5.93 11.74 15.09
C GLY A 77 5.55 12.78 14.06
N THR A 78 5.55 12.32 12.81
CA THR A 78 5.14 13.10 11.65
C THR A 78 4.11 12.31 10.88
N ILE A 79 2.98 12.94 10.58
CA ILE A 79 1.98 12.40 9.65
C ILE A 79 2.04 13.20 8.36
N THR A 80 2.30 12.52 7.25
CA THR A 80 2.38 13.13 5.92
C THR A 80 1.21 12.65 5.07
N PRO A 81 0.23 13.50 4.75
CA PRO A 81 -0.85 13.13 3.84
C PRO A 81 -0.32 12.87 2.43
N CYS A 82 -0.85 11.84 1.76
CA CYS A 82 -0.43 11.43 0.43
C CYS A 82 -1.52 11.79 -0.61
N ALA A 83 -1.19 12.67 -1.54
CA ALA A 83 -2.09 13.14 -2.61
C ALA A 83 -1.97 12.26 -3.86
N VAL A 84 -2.30 10.97 -3.72
CA VAL A 84 -2.23 10.00 -4.82
C VAL A 84 -3.21 10.41 -5.95
N PRO A 85 -2.73 10.60 -7.20
CA PRO A 85 -3.57 10.99 -8.34
C PRO A 85 -4.71 10.01 -8.58
N LYS A 86 -5.85 10.51 -9.07
CA LYS A 86 -7.02 9.67 -9.39
C LYS A 86 -6.67 8.54 -10.36
N GLU A 87 -5.91 8.84 -11.42
CA GLU A 87 -5.50 7.82 -12.41
C GLU A 87 -4.74 6.65 -11.76
N LEU A 88 -3.87 6.94 -10.79
CA LEU A 88 -3.13 5.90 -10.09
C LEU A 88 -4.04 5.13 -9.13
N ARG A 89 -5.02 5.78 -8.49
CA ARG A 89 -6.02 5.09 -7.65
C ARG A 89 -6.89 4.14 -8.47
N ASP A 90 -7.31 4.56 -9.66
CA ASP A 90 -8.07 3.70 -10.57
C ASP A 90 -7.20 2.48 -10.98
N LEU A 91 -5.92 2.72 -11.30
CA LEU A 91 -4.95 1.66 -11.59
C LEU A 91 -4.71 0.70 -10.40
N LEU A 92 -4.69 1.20 -9.16
CA LEU A 92 -4.60 0.35 -7.96
C LEU A 92 -5.79 -0.62 -7.89
N GLY A 93 -7.00 -0.14 -8.15
CA GLY A 93 -8.20 -0.99 -8.20
C GLY A 93 -8.17 -2.02 -9.33
N GLU A 94 -7.57 -1.69 -10.47
CA GLU A 94 -7.33 -2.66 -11.55
C GLU A 94 -6.30 -3.72 -11.15
N ILE A 95 -5.21 -3.32 -10.50
CA ILE A 95 -4.19 -4.23 -9.99
C ILE A 95 -4.77 -5.17 -8.92
N GLU A 96 -5.62 -4.65 -8.03
CA GLU A 96 -6.36 -5.45 -7.03
C GLU A 96 -7.22 -6.53 -7.67
N GLN A 97 -8.04 -6.14 -8.65
CA GLN A 97 -8.89 -7.08 -9.37
C GLN A 97 -8.06 -8.10 -10.14
N TRP A 98 -6.96 -7.67 -10.76
CA TRP A 98 -6.05 -8.56 -11.46
C TRP A 98 -5.39 -9.54 -10.50
N GLN A 99 -4.92 -9.08 -9.33
CA GLN A 99 -4.30 -9.92 -8.31
C GLN A 99 -5.32 -10.87 -7.66
N ALA A 100 -6.57 -10.48 -7.47
CA ALA A 100 -7.61 -11.38 -7.01
C ALA A 100 -7.88 -12.52 -8.00
N LYS A 101 -7.84 -12.22 -9.31
CA LYS A 101 -8.05 -13.20 -10.39
C LYS A 101 -6.83 -14.10 -10.65
N ASN A 102 -5.63 -13.55 -10.56
CA ASN A 102 -4.40 -14.22 -11.00
C ASN A 102 -3.47 -14.61 -9.84
N GLY A 103 -3.57 -13.94 -8.69
CA GLY A 103 -2.71 -14.12 -7.53
C GLY A 103 -2.92 -15.44 -6.79
N ALA A 104 -4.12 -16.03 -6.86
CA ALA A 104 -4.37 -17.38 -6.33
C ALA A 104 -3.50 -18.47 -7.01
N HIS A 105 -3.02 -18.19 -8.22
CA HIS A 105 -2.15 -19.09 -8.99
C HIS A 105 -0.65 -18.88 -8.73
N THR A 106 -0.27 -17.85 -7.97
CA THR A 106 1.14 -17.56 -7.66
C THR A 106 1.67 -18.34 -6.45
N GLY A 107 0.79 -19.02 -5.69
CA GLY A 107 1.16 -19.83 -4.52
C GLY A 107 0.68 -21.29 -4.53
N ALA A 108 -0.16 -21.70 -5.48
CA ALA A 108 -0.67 -23.07 -5.57
C ALA A 108 0.27 -23.94 -6.43
N MET A 109 1.25 -24.53 -5.75
CA MET A 109 2.00 -25.73 -6.16
C MET A 109 2.56 -25.75 -7.59
N GLN A 110 3.78 -25.22 -7.75
CA GLN A 110 4.71 -25.73 -8.76
C GLN A 110 5.29 -27.07 -8.29
N SER A 111 4.47 -28.12 -8.35
CA SER A 111 4.76 -29.56 -8.26
C SER A 111 3.36 -30.16 -8.29
N GLU A 112 2.93 -30.90 -9.31
CA GLU A 112 3.47 -32.19 -9.70
C GLU A 112 3.26 -32.37 -11.21
N SER A 113 4.22 -32.99 -11.88
CA SER A 113 3.99 -33.55 -13.21
C SER A 113 2.89 -34.61 -13.10
N PHE A 114 1.68 -34.30 -13.55
CA PHE A 114 0.64 -35.30 -13.77
C PHE A 114 -0.08 -35.02 -15.08
N ASP A 115 0.38 -35.75 -16.09
CA ASP A 115 -0.38 -36.26 -17.24
C ASP A 115 -1.48 -35.35 -17.84
N GLY A 116 -1.05 -34.41 -18.69
CA GLY A 116 -1.84 -34.09 -19.89
C GLY A 116 -2.80 -32.90 -19.87
N TYR A 117 -2.95 -32.15 -18.77
CA TYR A 117 -3.79 -30.94 -18.75
C TYR A 117 -2.98 -29.66 -18.53
N SER A 118 -2.58 -29.04 -19.64
CA SER A 118 -1.88 -27.75 -19.65
C SER A 118 -2.89 -26.60 -19.49
N TYR A 119 -3.21 -26.21 -18.25
CA TYR A 119 -3.68 -24.85 -18.00
C TYR A 119 -2.50 -23.92 -18.26
N SER A 120 -2.47 -23.30 -19.43
CA SER A 120 -1.40 -22.38 -19.82
C SER A 120 -1.54 -21.09 -19.01
N LEU A 121 -0.94 -21.07 -17.83
CA LEU A 121 -0.65 -19.83 -17.12
C LEU A 121 0.22 -18.97 -18.04
N ALA A 122 -0.09 -17.68 -18.16
CA ALA A 122 0.79 -16.77 -18.87
C ALA A 122 2.16 -16.80 -18.18
N THR A 123 3.16 -17.33 -18.88
CA THR A 123 4.53 -17.38 -18.41
C THR A 123 5.23 -16.09 -18.78
N ASP A 124 5.98 -15.56 -17.83
CA ASP A 124 6.83 -14.40 -18.06
C ASP A 124 7.94 -14.83 -19.04
N ALA A 125 7.97 -14.23 -20.23
CA ALA A 125 8.87 -14.65 -21.31
C ALA A 125 10.37 -14.46 -20.98
N VAL A 126 10.69 -13.70 -19.91
CA VAL A 126 12.06 -13.42 -19.49
C VAL A 126 12.51 -14.35 -18.37
N THR A 127 11.62 -14.70 -17.44
CA THR A 127 11.96 -15.50 -16.25
C THR A 127 11.44 -16.93 -16.28
N GLY A 128 10.51 -17.26 -17.20
CA GLY A 128 9.85 -18.57 -17.25
C GLY A 128 8.91 -18.85 -16.08
N GLY A 129 8.75 -17.88 -15.17
CA GLY A 129 7.88 -17.96 -14.00
C GLY A 129 6.45 -17.46 -14.26
N ALA A 130 5.61 -17.48 -13.23
CA ALA A 130 4.28 -16.90 -13.29
C ALA A 130 4.35 -15.38 -13.50
N VAL A 131 3.55 -14.86 -14.44
CA VAL A 131 3.40 -13.41 -14.63
C VAL A 131 2.89 -12.77 -13.33
N THR A 132 3.55 -11.70 -12.88
CA THR A 132 3.15 -10.92 -11.70
C THR A 132 2.56 -9.58 -12.12
N TRP A 133 1.77 -8.94 -11.24
CA TRP A 133 1.22 -7.61 -11.50
C TRP A 133 2.33 -6.57 -11.75
N GLN A 134 3.50 -6.75 -11.13
CA GLN A 134 4.66 -5.88 -11.32
C GLN A 134 5.15 -5.90 -12.76
N THR A 135 5.12 -7.05 -13.44
CA THR A 135 5.47 -7.13 -14.86
C THR A 135 4.35 -6.57 -15.74
N VAL A 136 3.09 -6.95 -15.48
CA VAL A 136 1.93 -6.56 -16.33
C VAL A 136 1.75 -5.05 -16.37
N PHE A 137 1.82 -4.40 -15.21
CA PHE A 137 1.51 -2.97 -15.09
C PHE A 137 2.75 -2.08 -15.09
N ARG A 138 3.95 -2.64 -15.35
CA ARG A 138 5.23 -1.92 -15.29
C ARG A 138 5.26 -0.64 -16.11
N SER A 139 4.81 -0.71 -17.36
CA SER A 139 4.83 0.42 -18.29
C SER A 139 3.92 1.56 -17.82
N HIS A 140 2.77 1.22 -17.22
CA HIS A 140 1.83 2.18 -16.65
C HIS A 140 2.43 2.84 -15.39
N LEU A 141 2.97 2.03 -14.48
CA LEU A 141 3.54 2.51 -13.21
C LEU A 141 4.79 3.38 -13.39
N ASN A 142 5.57 3.14 -14.44
CA ASN A 142 6.77 3.94 -14.74
C ASN A 142 6.49 5.45 -14.87
N ARG A 143 5.26 5.85 -15.26
CA ARG A 143 4.87 7.28 -15.36
C ARG A 143 5.00 8.03 -14.03
N TRP A 144 4.79 7.34 -12.91
CA TRP A 144 4.80 7.92 -11.57
C TRP A 144 6.05 7.56 -10.77
N ARG A 145 6.97 6.81 -11.36
CA ARG A 145 8.19 6.36 -10.69
C ARG A 145 9.10 7.55 -10.40
N LYS A 146 9.45 7.74 -9.14
CA LYS A 146 10.45 8.72 -8.71
C LYS A 146 11.81 8.03 -8.69
N LEU A 147 12.78 8.61 -9.40
CA LEU A 147 14.16 8.11 -9.47
C LEU A 147 14.95 8.53 -8.23
#